data_AF-A0A966TUI9-F1
#
_entry.id   AF-A0A966TUI9-F1
#
_cell.length_a   1.000
_cell.length_b   1.000
_cell.length_c   1.000
_cell.angle_alpha   90.00
_cell.angle_beta   90.00
_cell.angle_gamma   90.00
#
_symmetry.space_group_name_H-M   'P 1'
#
loop_
_entity.id
_entity.type
_entity.pdbx_description
1 polymer ?
#
loop_
_entity_poly.entity_id
_entity_poly.type
_entity_poly.pdbx_seq_one_letter_code
_entity_poly.pdbx_strand_id
1 'polypeptide(L)'
;MTIQTDSFSDDFLPDKRVVSAAPVNPREEAIERALRPKLLQEYVGQAKVREQLEIFIGAARQRDEALDHVLLFGPPGLGKTTLSHIIAQELGVNLRQTSGPVLEKPKDLAALLTNLEKNDV
;
A
#
# COMPACT_ATOMS: atom_id res chain seq x y z
N MET A 1 -19.19 0.54 29.84
CA MET A 1 -19.38 -0.05 28.50
C MET A 1 -18.08 -0.73 28.11
N THR A 2 -18.03 -2.04 28.26
CA THR A 2 -16.85 -2.87 28.03
C THR A 2 -16.67 -3.06 26.54
N ILE A 3 -15.54 -2.60 25.99
CA ILE A 3 -15.19 -2.84 24.58
C ILE A 3 -14.84 -4.33 24.47
N GLN A 4 -15.69 -5.07 23.76
CA GLN A 4 -15.38 -6.45 23.37
C GLN A 4 -14.28 -6.39 22.30
N THR A 5 -13.07 -6.81 22.67
CA THR A 5 -12.01 -7.12 21.71
C THR A 5 -12.27 -8.51 21.16
N ASP A 6 -12.60 -8.60 19.87
CA ASP A 6 -12.67 -9.88 19.17
C ASP A 6 -11.34 -10.63 19.34
N SER A 7 -11.46 -11.88 19.79
CA SER A 7 -10.33 -12.79 19.95
C SER A 7 -9.89 -13.25 18.56
N PHE A 8 -8.72 -12.81 18.12
CA PHE A 8 -8.08 -13.30 16.90
C PHE A 8 -7.59 -14.74 17.16
N SER A 9 -8.43 -15.73 16.84
CA SER A 9 -8.00 -17.13 16.84
C SER A 9 -7.02 -17.40 15.70
N ASP A 10 -6.02 -18.24 15.99
CA ASP A 10 -4.86 -18.66 15.20
C ASP A 10 -5.19 -19.42 13.88
N ASP A 11 -6.38 -19.26 13.31
CA ASP A 11 -6.87 -20.07 12.18
C ASP A 11 -6.44 -19.58 10.78
N PHE A 12 -5.51 -18.61 10.71
CA PHE A 12 -5.05 -18.01 9.45
C PHE A 12 -3.60 -18.33 9.10
N LEU A 13 -3.16 -19.58 9.27
CA LEU A 13 -1.97 -20.03 8.54
C LEU A 13 -2.35 -20.12 7.06
N PRO A 14 -1.84 -19.25 6.16
CA PRO A 14 -2.15 -19.37 4.75
C PRO A 14 -1.54 -20.68 4.23
N ASP A 15 -2.33 -21.45 3.47
CA ASP A 15 -1.84 -22.63 2.76
C ASP A 15 -0.52 -22.31 2.06
N LYS A 16 0.44 -23.25 2.14
CA LYS A 16 1.75 -23.13 1.53
C LYS A 16 1.59 -22.84 0.03
N ARG A 17 1.82 -21.58 -0.35
CA ARG A 17 1.70 -21.06 -1.71
C ARG A 17 2.42 -21.96 -2.73
N VAL A 18 1.65 -22.55 -3.64
CA VAL A 18 2.15 -23.48 -4.68
C VAL A 18 2.72 -22.73 -5.90
N VAL A 19 2.43 -21.44 -6.04
CA VAL A 19 2.85 -20.60 -7.18
C VAL A 19 3.90 -19.59 -6.71
N SER A 20 5.11 -19.62 -7.24
CA SER A 20 6.10 -18.57 -6.99
C SER A 20 5.64 -17.27 -7.67
N ALA A 21 5.70 -16.15 -6.93
CA ALA A 21 5.41 -14.83 -7.49
C ALA A 21 6.66 -14.13 -8.04
N ALA A 22 7.76 -14.88 -8.23
CA ALA A 22 8.98 -14.33 -8.78
C ALA A 22 8.85 -14.28 -10.32
N PRO A 23 8.91 -13.09 -10.95
CA PRO A 23 8.88 -12.99 -12.40
C PRO A 23 10.10 -13.69 -13.00
N VAL A 24 9.88 -14.46 -14.08
CA VAL A 24 10.91 -15.24 -14.77
C VAL A 24 11.75 -14.34 -15.70
N ASN A 25 11.22 -13.16 -16.07
CA ASN A 25 11.82 -12.24 -17.03
C ASN A 25 11.53 -10.76 -16.69
N PRO A 26 12.54 -9.86 -16.68
CA PRO A 26 12.35 -8.42 -16.46
C PRO A 26 11.37 -7.74 -17.43
N ARG A 27 11.24 -8.23 -18.68
CA ARG A 27 10.26 -7.69 -19.64
C ARG A 27 8.83 -7.99 -19.24
N GLU A 28 8.56 -9.17 -18.70
CA GLU A 28 7.23 -9.56 -18.24
C GLU A 28 6.82 -8.72 -17.03
N GLU A 29 7.74 -8.48 -16.10
CA GLU A 29 7.49 -7.62 -14.94
C GLU A 29 7.14 -6.17 -15.35
N ALA A 30 7.85 -5.63 -16.36
CA ALA A 30 7.54 -4.29 -16.88
C ALA A 30 6.13 -4.22 -17.50
N ILE A 31 5.73 -5.26 -18.23
CA ILE A 31 4.38 -5.36 -18.80
C ILE A 31 3.33 -5.48 -17.69
N GLU A 32 3.56 -6.35 -16.70
CA GLU A 32 2.64 -6.52 -15.57
C GLU A 32 2.43 -5.20 -14.81
N ARG A 33 3.51 -4.46 -14.55
CA ARG A 33 3.42 -3.13 -13.92
C ARG A 33 2.64 -2.14 -14.77
N ALA A 34 2.79 -2.17 -16.09
CA ALA A 34 2.05 -1.30 -17.00
C ALA A 34 0.55 -1.60 -17.03
N LEU A 35 0.14 -2.82 -16.69
CA LEU A 35 -1.26 -3.25 -16.58
C LEU A 35 -1.91 -2.90 -15.24
N ARG A 36 -1.13 -2.47 -14.23
CA ARG A 36 -1.69 -2.10 -12.93
C ARG A 36 -2.52 -0.82 -13.04
N PRO A 37 -3.67 -0.75 -12.36
CA PRO A 37 -4.47 0.47 -12.29
C PRO A 37 -3.68 1.61 -11.66
N LYS A 38 -3.87 2.83 -12.18
CA LYS A 38 -3.19 4.04 -11.75
C LYS A 38 -4.08 4.94 -10.91
N LEU A 39 -5.38 4.93 -11.19
CA LEU A 39 -6.38 5.73 -10.48
C LEU A 39 -7.27 4.84 -9.59
N LEU A 40 -7.82 5.42 -8.53
CA LEU A 40 -8.67 4.68 -7.59
C LEU A 40 -9.94 4.14 -8.26
N GLN A 41 -10.45 4.88 -9.25
CA GLN A 41 -11.60 4.47 -10.06
C GLN A 41 -11.33 3.22 -10.93
N GLU A 42 -10.08 2.98 -11.30
CA GLU A 42 -9.65 1.82 -12.12
C GLU A 42 -9.42 0.56 -11.27
N TYR A 43 -9.34 0.72 -9.95
CA TYR A 43 -9.11 -0.40 -9.04
C TYR A 43 -10.38 -1.24 -8.89
N VAL A 44 -10.37 -2.47 -9.40
CA VAL A 44 -11.55 -3.33 -9.43
C VAL A 44 -11.70 -4.13 -8.13
N GLY A 45 -12.92 -4.21 -7.61
CA GLY A 45 -13.24 -4.88 -6.35
C GLY A 45 -12.96 -4.03 -5.12
N GLN A 46 -12.91 -4.66 -3.94
CA GLN A 46 -12.61 -4.01 -2.65
C GLN A 46 -13.43 -2.73 -2.39
N ALA A 47 -14.73 -2.74 -2.71
CA ALA A 47 -15.59 -1.54 -2.70
C ALA A 47 -15.50 -0.74 -1.39
N LYS A 48 -15.52 -1.44 -0.24
CA LYS A 48 -15.40 -0.81 1.08
C LYS A 48 -14.08 -0.05 1.26
N VAL A 49 -12.96 -0.66 0.84
CA VAL A 49 -11.62 -0.02 0.95
C VAL A 49 -11.55 1.20 0.01
N ARG A 50 -12.09 1.07 -1.20
CA ARG A 50 -12.14 2.16 -2.17
C ARG A 50 -12.92 3.36 -1.64
N GLU A 51 -14.12 3.13 -1.11
CA GLU A 51 -14.97 4.18 -0.56
C GLU A 51 -14.29 4.90 0.61
N GLN A 52 -13.66 4.15 1.52
CA GLN A 52 -12.91 4.74 2.63
C GLN A 52 -11.73 5.59 2.12
N LEU A 53 -10.93 5.07 1.19
CA LEU A 53 -9.80 5.80 0.63
C LEU A 53 -10.24 7.06 -0.13
N GLU A 54 -11.35 7.00 -0.87
CA GLU A 54 -11.91 8.16 -1.57
C GLU A 54 -12.26 9.29 -0.61
N ILE A 55 -12.87 8.97 0.54
CA ILE A 55 -13.17 9.94 1.60
C ILE A 55 -11.89 10.54 2.19
N PHE A 56 -10.92 9.71 2.58
CA PHE A 56 -9.70 10.19 3.23
C PHE A 56 -8.79 11.01 2.29
N ILE A 57 -8.62 10.55 1.05
CA ILE A 57 -7.86 11.26 0.01
C ILE A 57 -8.56 12.59 -0.30
N GLY A 58 -9.88 12.59 -0.49
CA GLY A 58 -10.65 13.80 -0.72
C GLY A 58 -10.50 14.81 0.41
N ALA A 59 -10.54 14.34 1.66
CA ALA A 59 -10.37 15.18 2.83
C ALA A 59 -8.94 15.76 2.96
N ALA A 60 -7.90 14.95 2.73
CA ALA A 60 -6.51 15.40 2.77
C ALA A 60 -6.23 16.46 1.69
N ARG A 61 -6.73 16.24 0.47
CA ARG A 61 -6.62 17.20 -0.65
C ARG A 61 -7.33 18.52 -0.35
N GLN A 62 -8.52 18.48 0.25
CA GLN A 62 -9.25 19.70 0.61
C GLN A 62 -8.51 20.54 1.67
N ARG A 63 -7.71 19.89 2.53
CA ARG A 63 -6.92 20.57 3.57
C ARG A 63 -5.50 20.98 3.13
N ASP A 64 -5.05 20.56 1.95
CA ASP A 64 -3.64 20.68 1.50
C ASP A 64 -2.63 20.03 2.48
N GLU A 65 -3.04 18.93 3.10
CA GLU A 65 -2.27 18.19 4.10
C GLU A 65 -1.89 16.80 3.61
N ALA A 66 -0.91 16.18 4.28
CA ALA A 66 -0.60 14.78 4.07
C ALA A 66 -1.79 13.89 4.46
N LEU A 67 -1.91 12.74 3.79
CA LEU A 67 -2.83 11.69 4.20
C LEU A 67 -2.37 11.09 5.54
N ASP A 68 -3.31 10.76 6.41
CA ASP A 68 -3.01 10.01 7.64
C ASP A 68 -2.34 8.67 7.29
N HIS A 69 -1.52 8.14 8.20
CA HIS A 69 -0.80 6.89 7.96
C HIS A 69 -1.77 5.71 7.71
N VAL A 70 -1.55 5.00 6.61
CA VAL A 70 -2.40 3.88 6.17
C VAL A 70 -1.67 2.54 6.34
N LEU A 71 -2.31 1.58 7.01
CA LEU A 71 -1.87 0.19 7.07
C LEU A 71 -2.73 -0.67 6.15
N LEU A 72 -2.14 -1.18 5.05
CA LEU A 72 -2.79 -2.14 4.17
C LEU A 72 -2.47 -3.58 4.61
N PHE A 73 -3.47 -4.28 5.14
CA PHE A 73 -3.34 -5.67 5.59
C PHE A 73 -4.12 -6.64 4.69
N GLY A 74 -3.57 -7.82 4.47
CA GLY A 74 -4.26 -8.91 3.78
C GLY A 74 -3.31 -9.89 3.08
N PRO A 75 -3.84 -11.01 2.54
CA PRO A 75 -3.07 -12.00 1.78
C PRO A 75 -2.21 -11.42 0.64
N PRO A 76 -1.10 -12.08 0.25
CA PRO A 76 -0.25 -11.62 -0.86
C PRO A 76 -1.00 -11.73 -2.19
N GLY A 77 -0.82 -10.74 -3.07
CA GLY A 77 -1.48 -10.70 -4.39
C GLY A 77 -2.77 -9.87 -4.46
N LEU A 78 -3.27 -9.33 -3.34
CA LEU A 78 -4.48 -8.49 -3.31
C LEU A 78 -4.26 -7.03 -3.76
N GLY A 79 -3.12 -6.70 -4.36
CA GLY A 79 -2.87 -5.35 -4.86
C GLY A 79 -2.56 -4.29 -3.81
N LYS A 80 -2.04 -4.68 -2.63
CA LYS A 80 -1.60 -3.73 -1.59
C LYS A 80 -0.58 -2.70 -2.11
N THR A 81 0.46 -3.18 -2.77
CA THR A 81 1.47 -2.30 -3.40
C THR A 81 0.83 -1.41 -4.47
N THR A 82 -0.12 -1.94 -5.25
CA THR A 82 -0.87 -1.17 -6.25
C THR A 82 -1.67 -0.04 -5.59
N LEU A 83 -2.35 -0.31 -4.47
CA LEU A 83 -3.09 0.72 -3.73
C LEU A 83 -2.17 1.82 -3.20
N SER A 84 -0.97 1.51 -2.71
CA SER A 84 0.00 2.54 -2.30
C SER A 84 0.40 3.46 -3.45
N HIS A 85 0.60 2.92 -4.66
CA HIS A 85 0.85 3.73 -5.86
C HIS A 85 -0.34 4.61 -6.24
N ILE A 86 -1.56 4.06 -6.17
CA ILE A 86 -2.78 4.81 -6.44
C ILE A 86 -2.93 5.97 -5.45
N ILE A 87 -2.70 5.74 -4.16
CA ILE A 87 -2.79 6.79 -3.13
C ILE A 87 -1.85 7.96 -3.45
N ALA A 88 -0.58 7.67 -3.74
CA ALA A 88 0.38 8.71 -4.10
C ALA A 88 -0.02 9.45 -5.39
N GLN A 89 -0.53 8.72 -6.39
CA GLN A 89 -0.99 9.29 -7.66
C GLN A 89 -2.20 10.21 -7.48
N GLU A 90 -3.18 9.83 -6.65
CA GLU A 90 -4.38 10.62 -6.37
C GLU A 90 -4.08 11.89 -5.56
N LEU A 91 -3.04 11.84 -4.71
CA LEU A 91 -2.54 12.98 -3.94
C LEU A 91 -1.56 13.86 -4.73
N GLY A 92 -1.02 13.36 -5.86
CA GLY A 92 -0.07 14.09 -6.70
C GLY A 92 1.32 14.23 -6.08
N VAL A 93 1.75 13.25 -5.28
CA VAL A 93 3.00 13.26 -4.49
C VAL A 93 3.88 12.06 -4.86
N ASN A 94 5.15 12.06 -4.43
CA ASN A 94 6.02 10.91 -4.70
C ASN A 94 5.70 9.75 -3.74
N LEU A 95 5.95 8.53 -4.20
CA LEU A 95 5.93 7.32 -3.38
C LEU A 95 7.36 6.85 -3.11
N ARG A 96 7.75 6.73 -1.84
CA ARG A 96 9.04 6.18 -1.42
C ARG A 96 8.85 4.77 -0.87
N GLN A 97 9.01 3.79 -1.75
CA GLN A 97 8.88 2.39 -1.37
C GLN A 97 10.16 1.83 -0.71
N THR A 98 9.99 1.07 0.37
CA THR A 98 11.03 0.22 0.96
C THR A 98 10.45 -1.11 1.42
N SER A 99 11.30 -2.01 1.92
CA SER A 99 10.86 -3.27 2.54
C SER A 99 11.59 -3.47 3.86
N GLY A 100 10.93 -4.15 4.81
CA GLY A 100 11.51 -4.40 6.14
C GLY A 100 12.93 -4.98 6.10
N PRO A 101 13.21 -6.02 5.30
CA PRO A 101 14.56 -6.59 5.20
C PRO A 101 15.63 -5.62 4.68
N VAL A 102 15.26 -4.57 3.95
CA VAL A 102 16.20 -3.54 3.45
C VAL A 102 16.59 -2.55 4.55
N LEU A 103 15.77 -2.42 5.60
CA LEU A 103 16.01 -1.54 6.74
C LEU A 103 16.72 -2.30 7.87
N GLU A 104 17.99 -2.62 7.68
CA GLU A 104 18.78 -3.39 8.65
C GLU A 104 19.26 -2.55 9.83
N LYS A 105 19.58 -1.27 9.61
CA LYS A 105 20.13 -0.37 10.62
C LYS A 105 19.23 0.83 10.84
N PRO A 106 19.17 1.39 12.08
CA PRO A 106 18.42 2.62 12.35
C PRO A 106 18.82 3.80 11.45
N LYS A 107 20.07 3.83 10.97
CA LYS A 107 20.57 4.85 10.04
C LYS A 107 19.90 4.80 8.67
N ASP A 108 19.47 3.61 8.21
CA ASP A 108 18.85 3.44 6.90
C ASP A 108 17.45 4.07 6.89
N LEU A 109 16.69 3.89 7.98
CA LEU A 109 15.41 4.55 8.18
C LEU A 109 15.58 6.07 8.31
N ALA A 110 16.56 6.53 9.10
CA ALA A 110 16.83 7.96 9.24
C ALA A 110 17.13 8.61 7.88
N ALA A 111 17.97 7.97 7.06
CA ALA A 111 18.30 8.45 5.71
C ALA A 111 17.07 8.51 4.79
N LEU A 112 16.16 7.54 4.88
CA LEU A 112 14.91 7.54 4.12
C LEU A 112 14.02 8.71 4.52
N LEU A 113 13.81 8.90 5.83
CA LEU A 113 12.95 9.97 6.37
C LEU A 113 13.49 11.37 6.06
N THR A 114 14.82 11.55 6.06
CA THR A 114 15.44 12.86 5.74
C THR A 114 15.31 13.27 4.27
N ASN A 115 15.05 12.32 3.38
CA ASN A 115 14.93 12.56 1.94
C ASN A 115 13.47 12.66 1.45
N LEU A 116 12.49 12.65 2.37
CA LEU A 116 11.08 12.81 2.04
C LEU A 116 10.76 14.26 1.66
N GLU A 117 10.00 14.44 0.59
CA GLU A 117 9.43 15.73 0.22
C GLU A 117 8.09 15.97 0.94
N LYS A 118 7.57 17.21 0.85
CA LYS A 118 6.28 17.56 1.48
C LYS A 118 5.18 16.63 0.96
N ASN A 119 4.48 15.97 1.88
CA ASN A 119 3.34 15.09 1.61
C ASN A 119 3.67 13.80 0.85
N ASP A 120 4.95 13.43 0.67
CA ASP A 120 5.35 12.13 0.10
C ASP A 120 4.71 10.95 0.88
N VAL A 121 4.43 9.86 0.16
CA VAL A 121 3.83 8.61 0.65
C VAL A 121 4.88 7.53 0.84
#